data_AF-A0A7S2E2X9-F1
#
_entry.id   AF-A0A7S2E2X9-F1
#
_cell.length_a   1.000
_cell.length_b   1.000
_cell.length_c   1.000
_cell.angle_alpha   90.00
_cell.angle_beta   90.00
_cell.angle_gamma   90.00
#
_symmetry.space_group_name_H-M   'P 1'
#
loop_
_entity.id
_entity.type
_entity.pdbx_description
1 polymer ?
#
loop_
_entity_poly.entity_id
_entity_poly.type
_entity_poly.pdbx_seq_one_letter_code
_entity_poly.pdbx_strand_id
1 'polypeptide(L)'
;FGEMDCWNRATTVLGSSAQWQKYVAVGGIMSDDCTVNPDFCNFNRVFLRYCDGFSFAGDRTEPLVVQGADSRRKPIYFRGKRILDAALQTLAGMGLFEAEQVLLTGCSAGGLAAFLHADYVHEVLQEAGVPLKVYKVAPLSGIFPMHNSFEGVPVYADEMKAAFQLSN
;
A
#
# COMPACT_ATOMS: atom_id res chain seq x y z
N PHE A 1 9.72 13.04 -8.40
CA PHE A 1 10.14 11.65 -8.08
C PHE A 1 11.05 11.06 -9.16
N GLY A 2 12.21 10.53 -8.78
CA GLY A 2 13.15 9.87 -9.71
C GLY A 2 13.89 8.65 -9.14
N GLU A 3 14.79 8.09 -9.95
CA GLU A 3 15.56 6.88 -9.58
C GLU A 3 16.39 7.07 -8.32
N MET A 4 16.99 8.25 -8.13
CA MET A 4 17.83 8.53 -6.96
C MET A 4 17.03 8.62 -5.66
N ASP A 5 15.78 9.08 -5.72
CA ASP A 5 14.87 9.05 -4.57
C ASP A 5 14.58 7.61 -4.17
N CYS A 6 14.29 6.75 -5.17
CA CYS A 6 14.07 5.33 -4.96
C CYS A 6 15.33 4.64 -4.41
N TRP A 7 16.52 4.99 -4.92
CA TRP A 7 17.79 4.51 -4.41
C TRP A 7 17.94 4.80 -2.93
N ASN A 8 17.76 6.05 -2.51
CA ASN A 8 17.91 6.44 -1.11
C ASN A 8 16.89 5.73 -0.22
N ARG A 9 15.65 5.57 -0.71
CA ARG A 9 14.58 4.98 0.10
C ARG A 9 14.62 3.46 0.18
N ALA A 10 15.17 2.78 -0.82
CA ALA A 10 15.21 1.31 -0.93
C ALA A 10 15.88 0.60 0.26
N THR A 11 16.77 1.29 1.00
CA THR A 11 17.46 0.72 2.16
C THR A 11 16.85 1.14 3.51
N THR A 12 15.76 1.90 3.49
CA THR A 12 15.04 2.34 4.69
C THR A 12 13.87 1.39 5.00
N VAL A 13 13.21 1.59 6.14
CA VAL A 13 11.99 0.85 6.52
C VAL A 13 10.82 1.02 5.54
N LEU A 14 10.86 2.01 4.63
CA LEU A 14 9.86 2.25 3.58
C LEU A 14 10.23 1.65 2.23
N GLY A 15 11.38 0.99 2.13
CA GLY A 15 11.86 0.31 0.92
C GLY A 15 12.39 -1.11 1.16
N SER A 16 12.51 -1.51 2.44
CA SER A 16 12.99 -2.82 2.84
C SER A 16 12.40 -3.24 4.18
N SER A 17 12.12 -4.53 4.32
CA SER A 17 11.72 -5.15 5.59
C SER A 17 12.91 -5.55 6.47
N ALA A 18 14.15 -5.42 6.00
CA ALA A 18 15.34 -5.88 6.72
C ALA A 18 15.53 -5.23 8.11
N GLN A 19 14.99 -4.03 8.30
CA GLN A 19 15.06 -3.28 9.56
C GLN A 19 13.71 -3.20 10.28
N TRP A 20 12.72 -3.97 9.86
CA TRP A 20 11.42 -3.98 10.50
C TRP A 20 11.49 -4.61 11.88
N GLN A 21 11.02 -3.86 12.88
CA GLN A 21 10.77 -4.40 14.21
C GLN A 21 9.64 -5.44 14.15
N LYS A 22 9.77 -6.50 14.94
CA LYS A 22 8.75 -7.57 15.05
C LYS A 22 7.37 -7.03 15.42
N TYR A 23 7.34 -6.01 16.29
CA TYR A 23 6.12 -5.36 16.74
C TYR A 23 6.11 -3.90 16.27
N VAL A 24 4.91 -3.39 15.98
CA VAL A 24 4.67 -1.97 15.70
C VAL A 24 3.49 -1.52 16.54
N ALA A 25 3.64 -0.41 17.24
CA ALA A 25 2.53 0.22 17.92
C ALA A 25 1.62 0.87 16.87
N VAL A 26 0.37 0.45 16.82
CA VAL A 26 -0.69 1.03 15.98
C VAL A 26 -1.85 1.43 16.89
N GLY A 27 -2.50 2.54 16.58
CA GLY A 27 -3.59 3.10 17.39
C GLY A 27 -4.78 3.50 16.52
N GLY A 28 -5.71 4.29 17.09
CA GLY A 28 -6.92 4.72 16.40
C GLY A 28 -7.75 3.51 15.97
N ILE A 29 -8.13 3.43 14.69
CA ILE A 29 -8.93 2.34 14.11
C ILE A 29 -8.28 0.94 14.25
N MET A 30 -6.98 0.89 14.54
CA MET A 30 -6.24 -0.36 14.76
C MET A 30 -6.12 -0.75 16.25
N SER A 31 -6.71 0.03 17.17
CA SER A 31 -6.72 -0.30 18.58
C SER A 31 -7.77 -1.38 18.88
N ASP A 32 -7.48 -2.21 19.89
CA ASP A 32 -8.39 -3.16 20.52
C ASP A 32 -9.11 -2.60 21.75
N ASP A 33 -8.73 -1.40 22.19
CA ASP A 33 -9.44 -0.68 23.23
C ASP A 33 -10.72 -0.05 22.65
N CYS A 34 -11.89 -0.53 23.06
CA CYS A 34 -13.19 -0.01 22.61
C CYS A 34 -13.48 1.43 23.06
N THR A 35 -12.71 2.00 23.99
CA THR A 35 -12.80 3.43 24.31
C THR A 35 -12.10 4.31 23.27
N VAL A 36 -11.08 3.77 22.59
CA VAL A 36 -10.33 4.43 21.52
C VAL A 36 -10.93 4.10 20.15
N ASN A 37 -11.38 2.85 19.95
CA ASN A 37 -11.93 2.32 18.71
C ASN A 37 -13.31 1.69 18.96
N PRO A 38 -14.34 2.51 19.22
CA PRO A 38 -15.67 2.00 19.58
C PRO A 38 -16.33 1.17 18.48
N ASP A 39 -16.00 1.45 17.21
CA ASP A 39 -16.66 0.82 16.06
C ASP A 39 -16.01 -0.52 15.66
N PHE A 40 -14.68 -0.63 15.77
CA PHE A 40 -13.93 -1.77 15.21
C PHE A 40 -13.04 -2.50 16.22
N CYS A 41 -13.15 -2.24 17.54
CA CYS A 41 -12.32 -2.92 18.55
C CYS A 41 -12.47 -4.44 18.58
N ASN A 42 -13.56 -5.01 18.05
CA ASN A 42 -13.77 -6.45 17.96
C ASN A 42 -13.41 -7.06 16.59
N PHE A 43 -12.93 -6.26 15.64
CA PHE A 43 -12.52 -6.77 14.33
C PHE A 43 -11.15 -7.44 14.41
N ASN A 44 -10.90 -8.39 13.50
CA ASN A 44 -9.55 -8.77 13.14
C ASN A 44 -8.88 -7.58 12.45
N ARG A 45 -7.68 -7.22 12.90
CA ARG A 45 -6.95 -6.03 12.43
C ARG A 45 -5.64 -6.44 11.78
N VAL A 46 -5.42 -6.01 10.55
CA VAL A 46 -4.22 -6.33 9.78
C VAL A 46 -3.52 -5.04 9.37
N PHE A 47 -2.23 -4.93 9.67
CA PHE A 47 -1.40 -3.81 9.24
C PHE A 47 -0.43 -4.25 8.14
N LEU A 48 -0.75 -3.93 6.90
CA LEU A 48 0.14 -4.14 5.76
C LEU A 48 1.20 -3.04 5.72
N ARG A 49 2.44 -3.39 6.11
CA ARG A 49 3.55 -2.44 6.11
C ARG A 49 3.97 -2.11 4.67
N TYR A 50 3.99 -0.82 4.38
CA TYR A 50 4.36 -0.28 3.07
C TYR A 50 5.88 -0.31 2.85
N CYS A 51 6.32 -0.99 1.79
CA CYS A 51 7.73 -1.04 1.37
C CYS A 51 7.95 -1.01 -0.15
N ASP A 52 6.89 -0.93 -0.95
CA ASP A 52 6.97 -1.12 -2.40
C ASP A 52 7.30 0.16 -3.18
N GLY A 53 7.08 1.34 -2.58
CA GLY A 53 7.31 2.62 -3.26
C GLY A 53 6.08 3.27 -3.87
N PHE A 54 5.04 2.51 -4.20
CA PHE A 54 4.04 2.95 -5.18
C PHE A 54 2.62 2.48 -4.84
N SER A 55 2.21 2.62 -3.58
CA SER A 55 0.85 2.30 -3.13
C SER A 55 0.37 0.91 -3.56
N PHE A 56 1.27 -0.07 -3.55
CA PHE A 56 1.03 -1.44 -4.02
C PHE A 56 0.64 -1.57 -5.51
N ALA A 57 0.86 -0.54 -6.34
CA ALA A 57 0.41 -0.52 -7.73
C ALA A 57 1.49 -0.94 -8.74
N GLY A 58 2.78 -0.90 -8.39
CA GLY A 58 3.85 -1.28 -9.31
C GLY A 58 3.93 -2.79 -9.54
N ASP A 59 4.08 -3.21 -10.80
CA ASP A 59 4.29 -4.62 -11.16
C ASP A 59 5.32 -4.89 -12.27
N ARG A 60 6.40 -4.11 -12.30
CA ARG A 60 7.51 -4.31 -13.25
C ARG A 60 7.99 -5.78 -13.24
N THR A 61 8.33 -6.35 -14.40
CA THR A 61 8.87 -7.73 -14.46
C THR A 61 10.33 -7.80 -14.03
N GLU A 62 11.16 -6.89 -14.56
CA GLU A 62 12.58 -6.80 -14.25
C GLU A 62 12.83 -5.76 -13.16
N PRO A 63 13.87 -5.89 -12.32
CA PRO A 63 14.26 -4.82 -11.42
C PRO A 63 14.82 -3.64 -12.22
N LEU A 64 14.69 -2.44 -11.66
CA LEU A 64 15.41 -1.27 -12.16
C LEU A 64 16.80 -1.25 -11.52
N VAL A 65 17.86 -1.27 -12.34
CA VAL A 65 19.24 -1.13 -11.84
C VAL A 65 19.58 0.35 -11.77
N VAL A 66 19.57 0.90 -10.56
CA VAL A 66 19.90 2.31 -10.33
C VAL A 66 21.37 2.44 -9.93
N GLN A 67 22.06 3.47 -10.44
CA GLN A 67 23.40 3.84 -9.99
C GLN A 67 23.29 4.96 -8.96
N GLY A 68 23.77 4.70 -7.74
CA GLY A 68 23.83 5.69 -6.66
C GLY A 68 24.93 6.74 -6.87
N ALA A 69 24.88 7.81 -6.08
CA ALA A 69 25.91 8.84 -6.04
C ALA A 69 27.30 8.32 -5.66
N ASP A 70 27.37 7.15 -5.00
CA ASP A 70 28.58 6.43 -4.65
C ASP A 70 29.09 5.49 -5.76
N SER A 71 28.53 5.61 -6.97
CA SER A 71 28.80 4.75 -8.14
C SER A 71 28.44 3.27 -7.95
N ARG A 72 27.85 2.88 -6.82
CA ARG A 72 27.33 1.52 -6.65
C ARG A 72 26.05 1.35 -7.44
N ARG A 73 25.81 0.13 -7.92
CA ARG A 73 24.57 -0.26 -8.60
C ARG A 73 23.82 -1.26 -7.75
N LYS A 74 22.49 -1.13 -7.72
CA LYS A 74 21.62 -2.06 -7.00
C LYS A 74 20.30 -2.22 -7.74
N PRO A 75 19.77 -3.46 -7.77
CA PRO A 75 18.42 -3.67 -8.27
C PRO A 75 17.41 -3.10 -7.29
N ILE A 76 16.42 -2.38 -7.81
CA ILE A 76 15.23 -1.92 -7.08
C ILE A 76 14.03 -2.63 -7.68
N TYR A 77 13.24 -3.25 -6.81
CA TYR A 77 12.10 -4.07 -7.19
C TYR A 77 10.80 -3.30 -6.94
N PHE A 78 10.05 -3.04 -8.00
CA PHE A 78 8.69 -2.50 -7.92
C PHE A 78 7.72 -3.67 -8.06
N ARG A 79 7.28 -4.21 -6.91
CA ARG A 79 6.50 -5.46 -6.81
C ARG A 79 5.27 -5.29 -5.94
N GLY A 80 4.75 -4.07 -5.85
CA GLY A 80 3.62 -3.70 -5.02
C GLY A 80 2.42 -4.61 -5.23
N LYS A 81 2.04 -4.87 -6.49
CA LYS A 81 0.91 -5.74 -6.81
C LYS A 81 1.13 -7.17 -6.31
N ARG A 82 2.31 -7.75 -6.58
CA ARG A 82 2.66 -9.09 -6.09
C ARG A 82 2.71 -9.19 -4.57
N ILE A 83 3.12 -8.11 -3.88
CA ILE A 83 3.09 -8.04 -2.42
C ILE A 83 1.65 -8.06 -1.92
N LEU A 84 0.75 -7.29 -2.54
CA LEU A 84 -0.67 -7.28 -2.18
C LEU A 84 -1.29 -8.67 -2.38
N ASP A 85 -1.03 -9.32 -3.52
CA ASP A 85 -1.56 -10.65 -3.83
C ASP A 85 -1.10 -11.69 -2.80
N ALA A 86 0.21 -11.70 -2.51
CA ALA A 86 0.79 -12.58 -1.50
C ALA A 86 0.23 -12.31 -0.11
N ALA A 87 -0.03 -11.05 0.23
CA ALA A 87 -0.64 -10.67 1.50
C ALA A 87 -2.09 -11.17 1.61
N LEU A 88 -2.93 -10.95 0.60
CA LEU A 88 -4.31 -11.44 0.57
C LEU A 88 -4.35 -12.97 0.69
N GLN A 89 -3.47 -13.67 -0.03
CA GLN A 89 -3.42 -15.13 0.04
C GLN A 89 -2.91 -15.65 1.39
N THR A 90 -1.99 -14.94 2.03
CA THR A 90 -1.57 -15.27 3.40
C THR A 90 -2.72 -15.09 4.38
N LEU A 91 -3.49 -14.00 4.24
CA LEU A 91 -4.63 -13.68 5.10
C LEU A 91 -5.81 -14.62 4.88
N ALA A 92 -5.97 -15.18 3.68
CA ALA A 92 -6.93 -16.24 3.41
C ALA A 92 -6.76 -17.41 4.39
N GLY A 93 -5.51 -17.87 4.58
CA GLY A 93 -5.19 -18.91 5.57
C GLY A 93 -5.30 -18.47 7.03
N MET A 94 -5.62 -17.20 7.30
CA MET A 94 -5.75 -16.61 8.63
C MET A 94 -7.19 -16.14 8.94
N GLY A 95 -8.19 -16.55 8.15
CA GLY A 95 -9.60 -16.25 8.44
C GLY A 95 -10.22 -15.15 7.58
N LEU A 96 -9.48 -14.56 6.62
CA LEU A 96 -10.04 -13.52 5.76
C LEU A 96 -11.13 -14.07 4.82
N PHE A 97 -11.01 -15.32 4.37
CA PHE A 97 -11.95 -15.89 3.41
C PHE A 97 -13.25 -16.40 4.04
N GLU A 98 -13.32 -16.35 5.36
CA GLU A 98 -14.49 -16.63 6.18
C GLU A 98 -15.16 -15.34 6.69
N ALA A 99 -14.59 -14.17 6.37
CA ALA A 99 -15.06 -12.89 6.89
C ALA A 99 -16.41 -12.48 6.28
N GLU A 100 -17.35 -12.10 7.14
CA GLU A 100 -18.63 -11.52 6.70
C GLU A 100 -18.54 -10.01 6.44
N GLN A 101 -17.55 -9.34 7.03
CA GLN A 101 -17.37 -7.90 6.95
C GLN A 101 -15.89 -7.57 6.75
N VAL A 102 -15.60 -6.75 5.75
CA VAL A 102 -14.25 -6.29 5.44
C VAL A 102 -14.25 -4.79 5.23
N LEU A 103 -13.34 -4.10 5.93
CA LEU A 103 -13.01 -2.70 5.73
C LEU A 103 -11.58 -2.59 5.20
N LEU A 104 -11.43 -2.15 3.94
CA LEU A 104 -10.13 -1.80 3.38
C LEU A 104 -9.84 -0.33 3.67
N THR A 105 -8.75 -0.04 4.40
CA THR A 105 -8.41 1.33 4.76
C THR A 105 -6.91 1.58 4.76
N GLY A 106 -6.53 2.85 4.66
CA GLY A 106 -5.16 3.32 4.76
C GLY A 106 -5.10 4.84 4.83
N CYS A 107 -3.92 5.37 5.17
CA CYS A 107 -3.67 6.82 5.27
C CYS A 107 -2.60 7.28 4.26
N SER A 108 -2.76 8.47 3.68
CA SER A 108 -1.79 9.06 2.73
C SER A 108 -1.57 8.11 1.52
N ALA A 109 -0.34 7.68 1.24
CA ALA A 109 -0.06 6.69 0.19
C ALA A 109 -0.82 5.36 0.40
N GLY A 110 -1.10 4.97 1.65
CA GLY A 110 -1.96 3.82 1.97
C GLY A 110 -3.44 4.09 1.72
N GLY A 111 -3.89 5.35 1.86
CA GLY A 111 -5.24 5.75 1.50
C GLY A 111 -5.43 5.71 -0.02
N LEU A 112 -4.43 6.17 -0.77
CA LEU A 112 -4.38 6.01 -2.22
C LEU A 112 -4.37 4.54 -2.60
N ALA A 113 -3.60 3.69 -1.91
CA ALA A 113 -3.62 2.23 -2.13
C ALA A 113 -5.02 1.64 -1.90
N ALA A 114 -5.69 2.00 -0.80
CA ALA A 114 -7.04 1.54 -0.53
C ALA A 114 -8.03 1.96 -1.63
N PHE A 115 -7.88 3.18 -2.18
CA PHE A 115 -8.68 3.63 -3.31
C PHE A 115 -8.35 2.87 -4.61
N LEU A 116 -7.07 2.76 -4.98
CA LEU A 116 -6.63 2.13 -6.22
C LEU A 116 -6.97 0.65 -6.30
N HIS A 117 -6.89 -0.07 -5.17
CA HIS A 117 -7.10 -1.51 -5.11
C HIS A 117 -8.50 -1.90 -4.60
N ALA A 118 -9.40 -0.92 -4.43
CA ALA A 118 -10.74 -1.12 -3.88
C ALA A 118 -11.50 -2.25 -4.58
N ASP A 119 -11.62 -2.15 -5.90
CA ASP A 119 -12.36 -3.11 -6.72
C ASP A 119 -11.62 -4.43 -6.83
N TYR A 120 -10.29 -4.38 -7.01
CA TYR A 120 -9.46 -5.58 -7.13
C TYR A 120 -9.53 -6.47 -5.89
N VAL A 121 -9.42 -5.89 -4.69
CA VAL A 121 -9.53 -6.64 -3.43
C VAL A 121 -10.93 -7.23 -3.28
N HIS A 122 -11.97 -6.48 -3.65
CA HIS A 122 -13.34 -7.00 -3.61
C HIS A 122 -13.51 -8.18 -4.57
N GLU A 123 -13.02 -8.08 -5.80
CA GLU A 123 -13.05 -9.13 -6.81
C GLU A 123 -12.37 -10.41 -6.30
N VAL A 124 -11.16 -10.31 -5.75
CA VAL A 124 -10.45 -11.46 -5.16
C VAL A 124 -11.28 -12.16 -4.09
N LEU A 125 -11.95 -11.40 -3.22
CA LEU A 125 -12.81 -11.96 -2.17
C LEU A 125 -14.09 -12.60 -2.76
N GLN A 126 -14.66 -12.02 -3.81
CA GLN A 126 -15.82 -12.61 -4.49
C GLN A 126 -15.45 -13.91 -5.22
N GLU A 127 -14.35 -13.92 -5.97
CA GLU A 127 -13.86 -15.09 -6.69
C GLU A 127 -13.50 -16.25 -5.74
N ALA A 128 -12.99 -15.93 -4.56
CA ALA A 128 -12.72 -16.90 -3.50
C ALA A 128 -13.98 -17.44 -2.80
N GLY A 129 -15.17 -16.90 -3.10
CA GLY A 129 -16.43 -17.34 -2.49
C GLY A 129 -16.60 -16.91 -1.03
N VAL A 130 -15.93 -15.82 -0.62
CA VAL A 130 -16.01 -15.30 0.75
C VAL A 130 -17.47 -14.88 1.05
N PRO A 131 -18.07 -15.25 2.20
CA PRO A 131 -19.45 -14.96 2.55
C PRO A 131 -19.66 -13.50 2.98
N LEU A 132 -19.13 -12.55 2.20
CA LEU A 132 -19.18 -11.12 2.45
C LEU A 132 -20.62 -10.61 2.47
N LYS A 133 -21.02 -10.05 3.62
CA LYS A 133 -22.25 -9.26 3.78
C LYS A 133 -21.98 -7.76 3.60
N VAL A 134 -20.79 -7.30 4.01
CA VAL A 134 -20.41 -5.89 3.94
C VAL A 134 -18.96 -5.76 3.49
N TYR A 135 -18.74 -5.00 2.42
CA TYR A 135 -17.42 -4.54 1.99
C TYR A 135 -17.43 -3.01 1.92
N LYS A 136 -16.46 -2.36 2.59
CA LYS A 136 -16.31 -0.90 2.59
C LYS A 136 -14.86 -0.52 2.41
N VAL A 137 -14.64 0.68 1.86
CA VAL A 137 -13.32 1.26 1.67
C VAL A 137 -13.27 2.65 2.30
N ALA A 138 -12.22 2.91 3.07
CA ALA A 138 -11.98 4.21 3.70
C ALA A 138 -10.58 4.74 3.34
N PRO A 139 -10.44 5.51 2.24
CA PRO A 139 -9.16 6.03 1.76
C PRO A 139 -8.78 7.34 2.45
N LEU A 140 -8.30 7.26 3.70
CA LEU A 140 -8.02 8.44 4.53
C LEU A 140 -6.86 9.26 3.95
N SER A 141 -7.07 10.56 3.70
CA SER A 141 -6.06 11.44 3.10
C SER A 141 -5.40 10.86 1.83
N GLY A 142 -6.15 10.03 1.08
CA GLY A 142 -5.65 9.26 -0.06
C GLY A 142 -6.10 9.78 -1.43
N ILE A 143 -6.94 10.81 -1.46
CA ILE A 143 -7.45 11.41 -2.69
C ILE A 143 -6.69 12.71 -2.94
N PHE A 144 -5.88 12.70 -3.99
CA PHE A 144 -5.04 13.83 -4.37
C PHE A 144 -5.60 14.48 -5.64
N PRO A 145 -5.91 15.78 -5.62
CA PRO A 145 -6.49 16.47 -6.75
C PRO A 145 -5.48 16.66 -7.89
N MET A 146 -5.94 16.44 -9.13
CA MET A 146 -5.16 16.64 -10.36
C MET A 146 -5.18 18.11 -10.80
N HIS A 147 -4.76 19.01 -9.93
CA HIS A 147 -4.70 20.45 -10.24
C HIS A 147 -3.26 20.95 -10.24
N ASN A 148 -3.08 22.11 -10.88
CA ASN A 148 -1.81 22.80 -10.88
C ASN A 148 -1.51 23.38 -9.50
N SER A 149 -0.22 23.45 -9.17
CA SER A 149 0.29 24.19 -8.02
C SER A 149 -0.07 25.68 -8.12
N PHE A 150 0.22 26.43 -7.06
CA PHE A 150 0.04 27.88 -7.04
C PHE A 150 0.76 28.57 -8.21
N GLU A 151 1.91 28.05 -8.63
CA GLU A 151 2.72 28.53 -9.76
C GLU A 151 2.21 28.07 -11.13
N GLY A 152 1.10 27.32 -11.19
CA GLY A 152 0.54 26.83 -12.44
C GLY A 152 1.20 25.54 -12.96
N VAL A 153 1.93 24.79 -12.13
CA VAL A 153 2.66 23.58 -12.53
C VAL A 153 1.86 22.32 -12.16
N PRO A 154 1.67 21.34 -13.07
CA PRO A 154 0.89 20.11 -12.80
C PRO A 154 1.69 19.06 -12.01
N VAL A 155 2.26 19.45 -10.86
CA VAL A 155 3.23 18.64 -10.09
C VAL A 155 2.73 17.23 -9.83
N TYR A 156 1.54 17.07 -9.24
CA TYR A 156 1.04 15.75 -8.88
C TYR A 156 0.80 14.85 -10.11
N ALA A 157 0.28 15.42 -11.20
CA ALA A 157 0.04 14.67 -12.42
C ALA A 157 1.34 14.17 -13.05
N ASP A 158 2.35 15.03 -13.13
CA ASP A 158 3.67 14.68 -13.69
C ASP A 158 4.40 13.66 -12.81
N GLU A 159 4.34 13.82 -11.49
CA GLU A 159 4.95 12.88 -10.56
C GLU A 159 4.30 11.50 -10.60
N MET A 160 2.97 11.44 -10.64
CA MET A 160 2.25 10.17 -10.76
C MET A 160 2.51 9.47 -12.11
N LYS A 161 2.64 10.25 -13.20
CA LYS A 161 3.03 9.71 -14.50
C LYS A 161 4.46 9.12 -14.46
N ALA A 162 5.41 9.84 -13.89
CA ALA A 162 6.79 9.37 -13.73
C ALA A 162 6.86 8.12 -12.84
N ALA A 163 6.12 8.13 -11.73
CA ALA A 163 5.98 6.98 -10.84
C ALA A 163 5.47 5.73 -11.57
N PHE A 164 4.38 5.87 -12.33
CA PHE A 164 3.80 4.77 -13.10
C PHE A 164 4.78 4.19 -14.13
N GLN A 165 5.49 5.04 -14.86
CA GLN A 165 6.50 4.63 -15.86
C GLN A 165 7.72 3.95 -15.24
N LEU A 166 8.08 4.33 -14.01
CA LEU A 166 9.19 3.70 -13.29
C LEU A 166 8.81 2.29 -12.81
N SER A 167 7.60 2.16 -12.29
CA SER A 167 7.14 0.97 -11.57
C SER A 167 6.51 -0.12 -12.43
N ASN A 168 6.31 0.13 -13.73
CA ASN A 168 5.72 -0.79 -14.71
C ASN A 168 6.55 -0.83 -15.99
#